data_AF-A0A9D0LJZ0-F1
#
_entry.id   AF-A0A9D0LJZ0-F1
#
_cell.length_a   1.000
_cell.length_b   1.000
_cell.length_c   1.000
_cell.angle_alpha   90.00
_cell.angle_beta   90.00
_cell.angle_gamma   90.00
#
_symmetry.space_group_name_H-M   'P 1'
#
loop_
_entity.id
_entity.type
_entity.pdbx_description
1 polymer ?
#
loop_
_entity_poly.entity_id
_entity_poly.type
_entity_poly.pdbx_seq_one_letter_code
_entity_poly.pdbx_strand_id
1 'polypeptide(L)'
;ASLRNIAVARFPVLENAPVEHHWAGLRPGSPAGIPFIGPVPGIDGLWLNTGHYRNGVVLAPASARLAADLILGRDPILPPAAYRLAAPRHE
;
A
#
# COMPACT_ATOMS: atom_id res chain seq x y z
N ALA A 1 8.46 20.10 -16.70
CA ALA A 1 9.30 20.70 -15.64
C ALA A 1 10.01 19.58 -14.87
N SER A 2 11.31 19.68 -14.63
CA SER A 2 12.09 18.68 -13.87
C SER A 2 11.72 18.69 -12.37
N LEU A 3 11.80 17.54 -11.69
CA LEU A 3 11.67 17.46 -10.22
C LEU A 3 12.65 18.42 -9.51
N ARG A 4 13.85 18.61 -10.08
CA ARG A 4 14.83 19.58 -9.57
C ARG A 4 14.32 21.02 -9.66
N ASN A 5 13.71 21.40 -10.78
CA ASN A 5 13.17 22.75 -10.95
C ASN A 5 12.02 23.02 -9.96
N ILE A 6 11.18 22.02 -9.71
CA ILE A 6 10.13 22.12 -8.69
C ILE A 6 10.77 22.30 -7.32
N ALA A 7 11.76 21.48 -6.95
CA ALA A 7 12.43 21.54 -5.66
C ALA A 7 13.12 22.90 -5.40
N VAL A 8 13.95 23.38 -6.33
CA VAL A 8 14.67 24.66 -6.19
C VAL A 8 13.70 25.85 -6.12
N ALA A 9 12.61 25.82 -6.88
CA ALA A 9 11.58 26.87 -6.80
C ALA A 9 10.87 26.94 -5.43
N ARG A 10 10.77 25.82 -4.69
CA ARG A 10 10.21 25.81 -3.32
C ARG A 10 11.29 26.06 -2.25
N PHE A 11 12.49 25.55 -2.49
CA PHE A 11 13.60 25.57 -1.54
C PHE A 11 14.89 26.00 -2.25
N PRO A 12 15.13 27.33 -2.39
CA PRO A 12 16.27 27.84 -3.16
C PRO A 12 17.64 27.35 -2.67
N VAL A 13 17.77 27.01 -1.38
CA VAL A 13 18.99 26.43 -0.79
C VAL A 13 19.45 25.13 -1.49
N LEU A 14 18.53 24.43 -2.18
CA LEU A 14 18.84 23.21 -2.92
C LEU A 14 19.51 23.45 -4.29
N GLU A 15 19.65 24.69 -4.74
CA GLU A 15 20.25 25.00 -6.06
C GLU A 15 21.66 24.41 -6.21
N ASN A 16 22.48 24.55 -5.17
CA ASN A 16 23.86 24.08 -5.16
C ASN A 16 24.04 22.72 -4.46
N ALA A 17 22.95 22.10 -4.00
CA ALA A 17 23.00 20.79 -3.37
C ALA A 17 23.27 19.71 -4.44
N PRO A 18 24.29 18.85 -4.27
CA PRO A 18 24.52 17.74 -5.20
C PRO A 18 23.39 16.72 -5.11
N VAL A 19 22.95 16.20 -6.25
CA VAL A 19 22.01 15.06 -6.27
C VAL A 19 22.79 13.80 -5.94
N GLU A 20 22.42 13.12 -4.85
CA GLU A 20 23.07 11.89 -4.43
C GLU A 20 22.72 10.73 -5.38
N HIS A 21 21.42 10.47 -5.59
CA HIS A 21 20.93 9.35 -6.40
C HIS A 21 19.60 9.65 -7.11
N HIS A 22 19.34 8.92 -8.19
CA HIS A 22 18.01 8.81 -8.82
C HIS A 22 17.57 7.35 -8.79
N TRP A 23 16.28 7.13 -8.51
CA TRP A 23 15.70 5.80 -8.50
C TRP A 23 14.23 5.83 -8.89
N ALA A 24 13.72 4.67 -9.26
CA ALA A 24 12.31 4.46 -9.55
C ALA A 24 11.82 3.24 -8.76
N GLY A 25 10.55 3.28 -8.36
CA GLY A 25 9.90 2.18 -7.66
C GLY A 25 8.50 1.95 -8.21
N LEU A 26 8.11 0.67 -8.30
CA LEU A 26 6.76 0.29 -8.71
C LEU A 26 5.82 0.39 -7.51
N ARG A 27 4.65 1.02 -7.71
CA ARG A 27 3.61 1.11 -6.68
C ARG A 27 2.61 -0.03 -6.88
N PRO A 28 2.47 -0.96 -5.92
CA PRO A 28 1.53 -2.07 -6.04
C PRO A 28 0.12 -1.58 -5.68
N GLY A 29 -0.58 -1.01 -6.66
CA GLY A 29 -1.97 -0.57 -6.50
C GLY A 29 -2.97 -1.67 -6.83
N SER A 30 -4.05 -1.72 -6.07
CA SER A 30 -5.24 -2.54 -6.37
C SER A 30 -6.37 -1.68 -6.95
N PRO A 31 -7.39 -2.30 -7.60
CA PRO A 31 -8.57 -1.58 -8.07
C PRO A 31 -9.29 -0.84 -6.94
N ALA A 32 -9.82 0.35 -7.25
CA ALA A 32 -10.42 1.29 -6.31
C ALA A 32 -9.50 1.75 -5.14
N GLY A 33 -8.20 1.43 -5.17
CA GLY A 33 -7.24 1.83 -4.14
C GLY A 33 -7.41 1.13 -2.79
N ILE A 34 -8.16 0.02 -2.74
CA ILE A 34 -8.42 -0.75 -1.51
C ILE A 34 -7.52 -1.99 -1.51
N PRO A 35 -6.62 -2.22 -0.55
CA PRO A 35 -5.74 -3.38 -0.57
C PRO A 35 -6.51 -4.70 -0.46
N PHE A 36 -5.88 -5.78 -0.90
CA PHE A 36 -6.35 -7.15 -0.67
C PHE A 36 -5.75 -7.68 0.63
N ILE A 37 -6.60 -8.02 1.59
CA ILE A 37 -6.22 -8.59 2.89
C ILE A 37 -7.18 -9.74 3.21
N GLY A 38 -6.69 -10.98 3.17
CA GLY A 38 -7.49 -12.17 3.47
C GLY A 38 -7.06 -13.42 2.70
N PRO A 39 -7.78 -14.54 2.91
CA PRO A 39 -7.48 -15.81 2.26
C PRO A 39 -7.84 -15.78 0.78
N VAL A 40 -7.14 -16.58 -0.03
CA VAL A 40 -7.47 -16.81 -1.44
C VAL A 40 -8.48 -17.97 -1.54
N PRO A 41 -9.70 -17.73 -2.07
CA PRO A 41 -10.70 -18.78 -2.21
C PRO A 41 -10.20 -19.94 -3.08
N GLY A 42 -10.40 -21.17 -2.63
CA GLY A 42 -10.03 -22.38 -3.37
C GLY A 42 -8.57 -22.82 -3.24
N ILE A 43 -7.75 -22.12 -2.45
CA ILE A 43 -6.36 -22.51 -2.18
C ILE A 43 -6.09 -22.47 -0.68
N ASP A 44 -6.04 -23.65 -0.05
CA ASP A 44 -5.82 -23.78 1.38
C ASP A 44 -4.45 -23.23 1.80
N GLY A 45 -4.44 -22.40 2.84
CA GLY A 45 -3.21 -21.81 3.39
C GLY A 45 -2.65 -20.61 2.60
N LEU A 46 -3.25 -20.20 1.49
CA LEU A 46 -2.79 -19.03 0.73
C LEU A 46 -3.49 -17.74 1.19
N TRP A 47 -2.69 -16.71 1.50
CA TRP A 47 -3.14 -15.41 2.01
C TRP A 47 -2.57 -14.25 1.21
N LEU A 48 -3.35 -13.17 1.12
CA LEU A 48 -2.93 -11.90 0.52
C LEU A 48 -2.88 -10.79 1.56
N ASN A 49 -1.87 -9.93 1.44
CA ASN A 49 -1.77 -8.64 2.11
C ASN A 49 -0.98 -7.68 1.19
N THR A 50 -1.65 -7.17 0.15
CA THR A 50 -1.01 -6.40 -0.94
C THR A 50 -1.97 -5.35 -1.52
N GLY A 51 -1.50 -4.48 -2.42
CA GLY A 51 -2.34 -3.50 -3.11
C GLY A 51 -2.38 -2.11 -2.45
N HIS A 52 -1.50 -1.82 -1.50
CA HIS A 52 -1.53 -0.58 -0.71
C HIS A 52 -1.11 0.70 -1.45
N TYR A 53 -0.68 0.59 -2.72
CA TYR A 53 -0.29 1.71 -3.58
C TYR A 53 0.72 2.67 -2.91
N ARG A 54 0.31 3.91 -2.63
CA ARG A 54 1.13 4.97 -2.04
C ARG A 54 1.20 4.95 -0.51
N ASN A 55 0.38 4.11 0.13
CA ASN A 55 0.17 4.14 1.58
C ASN A 55 0.70 2.87 2.29
N GLY A 56 1.46 2.01 1.61
CA GLY A 56 1.94 0.73 2.18
C GLY A 56 2.70 0.87 3.49
N VAL A 57 3.59 1.85 3.60
CA VAL A 57 4.37 2.09 4.84
C VAL A 57 3.46 2.54 5.99
N VAL A 58 2.58 3.52 5.74
CA VAL A 58 1.69 4.08 6.77
C VAL A 58 0.66 3.04 7.23
N LEU A 59 0.14 2.23 6.31
CA LEU A 59 -0.88 1.22 6.58
C LEU A 59 -0.30 -0.11 7.06
N ALA A 60 1.02 -0.30 7.04
CA ALA A 60 1.65 -1.59 7.36
C ALA A 60 1.22 -2.14 8.74
N PRO A 61 1.21 -1.36 9.85
CA PRO A 61 0.84 -1.89 11.16
C PRO A 61 -0.61 -2.39 11.21
N ALA A 62 -1.55 -1.58 10.71
CA ALA A 62 -2.96 -1.92 10.70
C ALA A 62 -3.26 -3.11 9.76
N SER A 63 -2.63 -3.13 8.58
CA SER A 63 -2.80 -4.21 7.60
C SER A 63 -2.25 -5.54 8.12
N ALA A 64 -1.07 -5.52 8.75
CA ALA A 64 -0.48 -6.69 9.38
C ALA A 64 -1.33 -7.19 10.55
N ARG A 65 -1.86 -6.27 11.38
CA ARG A 65 -2.77 -6.62 12.48
C ARG A 65 -4.04 -7.29 11.98
N LEU A 66 -4.70 -6.71 10.97
CA LEU A 66 -5.88 -7.29 10.36
C LEU A 66 -5.58 -8.68 9.77
N ALA A 67 -4.48 -8.83 9.03
CA ALA A 67 -4.08 -10.11 8.48
C ALA A 67 -3.85 -11.16 9.59
N ALA A 68 -3.14 -10.80 10.65
CA ALA A 68 -2.89 -11.70 11.77
C ALA A 68 -4.17 -12.11 12.52
N ASP A 69 -5.11 -11.18 12.73
CA ASP A 69 -6.38 -11.50 13.37
C ASP A 69 -7.19 -12.49 12.53
N LEU A 70 -7.24 -12.30 11.21
CA LEU A 70 -7.93 -13.22 10.30
C LEU A 70 -7.27 -14.60 10.25
N ILE A 71 -5.93 -14.66 10.17
CA ILE A 71 -5.16 -15.92 10.13
C ILE A 71 -5.35 -16.73 11.41
N LEU A 72 -5.40 -16.06 12.57
CA LEU A 72 -5.45 -16.69 13.88
C LEU A 72 -6.88 -16.88 14.41
N GLY A 73 -7.91 -16.56 13.61
CA GLY A 73 -9.31 -16.67 14.01
C GLY A 73 -9.71 -15.75 15.17
N ARG A 74 -9.06 -14.59 15.29
CA ARG A 74 -9.36 -13.58 16.32
C ARG A 74 -10.42 -12.61 15.82
N ASP A 75 -11.03 -11.88 16.75
CA ASP A 75 -11.88 -10.75 16.38
C ASP A 75 -11.03 -9.69 15.65
N PRO A 76 -11.36 -9.34 14.39
CA PRO A 76 -10.54 -8.43 13.61
C PRO A 76 -10.70 -6.98 14.08
N ILE A 77 -9.62 -6.20 14.01
CA ILE A 77 -9.62 -4.77 14.36
C ILE A 77 -10.66 -3.91 13.62
N LEU A 78 -11.20 -4.40 12.50
CA LEU A 78 -12.24 -3.77 11.71
C LEU A 78 -12.91 -4.79 10.77
N PRO A 79 -14.14 -4.52 10.27
CA PRO A 79 -14.83 -5.42 9.35
C PRO A 79 -14.03 -5.70 8.06
N PRO A 80 -13.65 -6.96 7.76
CA PRO A 80 -12.69 -7.27 6.69
C PRO A 80 -13.31 -7.30 5.29
N ALA A 81 -14.64 -7.13 5.15
CA ALA A 81 -15.37 -7.43 3.92
C ALA A 81 -14.83 -6.68 2.68
N ALA A 82 -14.45 -5.40 2.83
CA ALA A 82 -13.92 -4.58 1.74
C ALA A 82 -12.54 -5.03 1.23
N TYR A 83 -11.78 -5.77 2.04
CA TYR A 83 -10.40 -6.18 1.72
C TYR A 83 -10.33 -7.58 1.10
N ARG A 84 -11.45 -8.32 1.06
CA ARG A 84 -11.48 -9.66 0.47
C ARG A 84 -11.20 -9.60 -1.04
N LEU A 85 -10.64 -10.68 -1.57
CA LEU A 85 -10.36 -10.81 -3.00
C LEU A 85 -11.63 -10.68 -3.85
N ALA A 86 -12.72 -11.29 -3.40
CA ALA A 86 -14.03 -11.27 -4.07
C ALA A 86 -14.88 -10.02 -3.73
N ALA A 87 -14.33 -9.02 -3.03
CA ALA A 87 -15.08 -7.81 -2.70
C ALA A 87 -15.47 -7.07 -4.00
N PRO A 88 -16.73 -6.61 -4.14
CA PRO A 88 -17.13 -5.82 -5.30
C PRO A 88 -16.32 -4.52 -5.34
N ARG A 89 -15.73 -4.23 -6.49
CA ARG A 89 -14.89 -3.04 -6.74
C ARG A 89 -15.41 -2.37 -8.00
N HIS A 90 -15.88 -1.14 -7.87
CA HIS A 90 -16.20 -0.29 -9.02
C HIS A 90 -14.93 0.45 -9.42
N GLU A 91 -14.62 0.47 -10.71
CA GLU A 91 -13.51 1.26 -11.27
C GLU A 91 -13.75 2.77 -11.16
#